data_AF-A0A381YNM0-F1
#
_entry.id   AF-A0A381YNM0-F1
#
_cell.length_a   1.000
_cell.length_b   1.000
_cell.length_c   1.000
_cell.angle_alpha   90.00
_cell.angle_beta   90.00
_cell.angle_gamma   90.00
#
_symmetry.space_group_name_H-M   'P 1'
#
loop_
_entity.id
_entity.type
_entity.pdbx_description
1 polymer ?
#
loop_
_entity_poly.entity_id
_entity_poly.type
_entity_poly.pdbx_seq_one_letter_code
_entity_poly.pdbx_strand_id
1 'polypeptide(L)'
;MTEAEPSEKVDPPSDKTAEPSAVKETTPAKKPAPGKKPAPELKPFVDNGDGTVTDPNTGLIWKKTDAWLDTHKFYTWQDHRTYVDQINKEKHAGIDNWRIPNKQEASTLVDKTGTKSCEDKNGTMFPLDPIFDAGCVTNTWISECSDDQIIRYDLKIGLDTPYPGNDVWSSMRLVSKPGEASAAVGAKPAPVEPVAEGDKPAAQGSTAKTDAAPVAPKSSGSGPRAVSPAPVSEELKATFTARAKAWAKEKKK
;
A
#
# COMPACT_ATOMS: atom_id res chain seq x y z
N MET A 1 54.54 -54.57 18.94
CA MET A 1 54.11 -53.86 20.16
C MET A 1 55.36 -53.21 20.73
N THR A 2 55.64 -51.99 20.26
CA THR A 2 55.45 -50.68 20.93
C THR A 2 56.57 -50.39 21.93
N GLU A 3 57.40 -49.41 21.59
CA GLU A 3 58.66 -49.03 22.23
C GLU A 3 58.60 -47.57 22.72
N ALA A 4 59.18 -47.35 23.90
CA ALA A 4 59.81 -46.15 24.48
C ALA A 4 59.03 -44.82 24.71
N GLU A 5 58.86 -44.49 26.02
CA GLU A 5 59.37 -43.32 26.79
C GLU A 5 60.00 -42.07 26.08
N PRO A 6 60.30 -40.95 26.78
CA PRO A 6 59.57 -40.16 27.80
C PRO A 6 59.71 -38.61 27.55
N SER A 7 59.32 -37.80 28.54
CA SER A 7 59.18 -36.31 28.56
C SER A 7 60.47 -35.48 28.71
N GLU A 8 60.51 -34.26 28.14
CA GLU A 8 61.27 -33.10 28.67
C GLU A 8 60.63 -31.75 28.22
N LYS A 9 61.21 -30.61 28.61
CA LYS A 9 60.61 -29.44 29.29
C LYS A 9 61.09 -28.12 28.63
N VAL A 10 60.34 -27.02 28.83
CA VAL A 10 60.77 -25.59 28.94
C VAL A 10 60.89 -24.68 27.69
N ASP A 11 60.20 -23.53 27.81
CA ASP A 11 60.04 -22.26 27.04
C ASP A 11 61.34 -21.45 26.67
N PRO A 12 61.26 -20.14 26.24
CA PRO A 12 60.84 -19.47 24.98
C PRO A 12 62.02 -18.55 24.46
N PRO A 13 61.93 -17.30 23.90
CA PRO A 13 60.96 -16.52 23.08
C PRO A 13 61.57 -15.80 21.81
N SER A 14 60.70 -15.12 21.05
CA SER A 14 60.83 -13.87 20.22
C SER A 14 62.14 -13.41 19.53
N ASP A 15 62.02 -12.99 18.25
CA ASP A 15 62.07 -11.58 17.77
C ASP A 15 62.68 -11.38 16.35
N LYS A 16 61.93 -10.67 15.49
CA LYS A 16 62.30 -9.71 14.43
C LYS A 16 63.01 -10.07 13.09
N THR A 17 62.26 -9.71 12.02
CA THR A 17 62.60 -8.72 10.96
C THR A 17 63.58 -9.07 9.83
N ALA A 18 63.05 -9.12 8.60
CA ALA A 18 63.36 -8.19 7.47
C ALA A 18 63.11 -8.84 6.09
N GLU A 19 62.33 -8.17 5.23
CA GLU A 19 62.24 -8.42 3.77
C GLU A 19 63.55 -8.00 3.03
N PRO A 20 63.73 -8.29 1.72
CA PRO A 20 63.21 -7.36 0.70
C PRO A 20 62.73 -7.97 -0.65
N SER A 21 61.74 -7.29 -1.24
CA SER A 21 61.59 -6.90 -2.66
C SER A 21 61.50 -7.94 -3.79
N ALA A 22 60.34 -8.00 -4.49
CA ALA A 22 60.15 -7.34 -5.81
C ALA A 22 58.80 -7.67 -6.50
N VAL A 23 57.90 -6.66 -6.48
CA VAL A 23 57.02 -6.11 -7.54
C VAL A 23 56.31 -7.02 -8.57
N LYS A 24 54.97 -6.95 -8.64
CA LYS A 24 54.22 -6.69 -9.89
C LYS A 24 52.77 -6.20 -9.68
N GLU A 25 52.51 -5.03 -10.28
CA GLU A 25 51.26 -4.48 -10.86
C GLU A 25 49.95 -4.50 -10.04
N THR A 26 49.52 -3.39 -9.44
CA THR A 26 48.66 -2.31 -10.02
C THR A 26 47.45 -2.74 -10.85
N THR A 27 46.25 -2.59 -10.26
CA THR A 27 45.03 -2.04 -10.89
C THR A 27 44.02 -1.63 -9.80
N PRO A 28 43.10 -0.67 -10.07
CA PRO A 28 42.89 0.51 -9.23
C PRO A 28 41.73 0.44 -8.21
N ALA A 29 41.90 1.22 -7.14
CA ALA A 29 40.93 1.50 -6.09
C ALA A 29 39.60 2.02 -6.64
N LYS A 30 38.53 1.27 -6.39
CA LYS A 30 37.14 1.72 -6.60
C LYS A 30 36.78 2.72 -5.51
N LYS A 31 36.74 4.00 -5.89
CA LYS A 31 36.14 5.12 -5.15
C LYS A 31 34.80 4.68 -4.51
N PRO A 32 34.57 4.91 -3.20
CA PRO A 32 33.27 4.62 -2.60
C PRO A 32 32.20 5.49 -3.28
N ALA A 33 31.11 4.86 -3.67
CA ALA A 33 29.94 5.52 -4.24
C ALA A 33 29.41 6.58 -3.24
N PRO A 34 28.90 7.73 -3.72
CA PRO A 34 28.32 8.73 -2.85
C PRO A 34 27.15 8.12 -2.08
N GLY A 35 27.24 8.16 -0.75
CA GLY A 35 26.24 7.62 0.14
C GLY A 35 24.86 8.14 -0.21
N LYS A 36 23.91 7.22 -0.44
CA LYS A 36 22.49 7.53 -0.27
C LYS A 36 22.37 8.17 1.11
N LYS A 37 21.98 9.45 1.15
CA LYS A 37 21.51 10.10 2.37
C LYS A 37 20.54 9.12 3.05
N PRO A 38 20.74 8.75 4.33
CA PRO A 38 19.82 7.85 5.01
C PRO A 38 18.41 8.40 4.81
N ALA A 39 17.52 7.58 4.26
CA ALA A 39 16.11 7.92 4.29
C ALA A 39 15.74 8.13 5.77
N PRO A 40 14.96 9.17 6.10
CA PRO A 40 14.54 9.37 7.48
C PRO A 40 13.92 8.07 8.00
N GLU A 41 14.46 7.54 9.10
CA GLU A 41 13.95 6.33 9.73
C GLU A 41 12.57 6.64 10.30
N LEU A 42 11.54 6.17 9.59
CA LEU A 42 10.16 6.26 10.06
C LEU A 42 9.97 5.26 11.21
N LYS A 43 9.28 5.69 12.26
CA LYS A 43 8.91 4.81 13.36
C LYS A 43 7.91 3.77 12.86
N PRO A 44 8.01 2.50 13.29
CA PRO A 44 7.06 1.47 12.90
C PRO A 44 5.65 1.76 13.45
N PHE A 45 4.62 1.24 12.78
CA PHE A 45 3.26 1.25 13.30
C PHE A 45 3.17 0.48 14.61
N VAL A 46 2.22 0.86 15.47
CA VAL A 46 2.01 0.25 16.79
C VAL A 46 0.60 -0.31 16.87
N ASP A 47 0.47 -1.60 17.20
CA ASP A 47 -0.81 -2.24 17.45
C ASP A 47 -1.26 -1.89 18.88
N ASN A 48 -2.46 -1.34 19.01
CA ASN A 48 -3.01 -0.94 20.30
C ASN A 48 -3.69 -2.12 21.03
N GLY A 49 -3.88 -3.27 20.36
CA GLY A 49 -4.50 -4.47 20.94
C GLY A 49 -6.02 -4.43 21.05
N ASP A 50 -6.66 -3.36 20.58
CA ASP A 50 -8.11 -3.11 20.59
C ASP A 50 -8.74 -3.17 19.19
N GLY A 51 -7.98 -3.60 18.18
CA GLY A 51 -8.40 -3.58 16.77
C GLY A 51 -7.97 -2.32 16.03
N THR A 52 -7.16 -1.45 16.64
CA THR A 52 -6.59 -0.26 16.01
C THR A 52 -5.07 -0.26 15.96
N VAL A 53 -4.53 0.50 15.00
CA VAL A 53 -3.11 0.64 14.73
C VAL A 53 -2.75 2.12 14.72
N THR A 54 -1.82 2.53 15.58
CA THR A 54 -1.33 3.90 15.64
C THR A 54 -0.14 4.10 14.70
N ASP A 55 -0.18 5.16 13.89
CA ASP A 55 0.97 5.67 13.15
C ASP A 55 1.68 6.75 13.97
N PRO A 56 2.84 6.46 14.58
CA PRO A 56 3.57 7.44 15.39
C PRO A 56 4.18 8.60 14.57
N ASN A 57 4.22 8.51 13.25
CA ASN A 57 4.79 9.56 12.38
C ASN A 57 3.74 10.62 12.03
N THR A 58 2.47 10.22 11.89
CA THR A 58 1.36 11.12 11.52
C THR A 58 0.41 11.43 12.67
N GLY A 59 0.44 10.63 13.75
CA GLY A 59 -0.50 10.70 14.86
C GLY A 59 -1.89 10.18 14.50
N LEU A 60 -2.02 9.46 13.38
CA LEU A 60 -3.27 8.86 12.94
C LEU A 60 -3.49 7.51 13.60
N ILE A 61 -4.76 7.20 13.86
CA ILE A 61 -5.20 5.89 14.33
C ILE A 61 -5.96 5.24 13.18
N TRP A 62 -5.49 4.08 12.77
CA TRP A 62 -6.08 3.29 11.70
C TRP A 62 -6.88 2.14 12.28
N LYS A 63 -7.99 1.80 11.65
CA LYS A 63 -8.66 0.54 11.92
C LYS A 63 -7.85 -0.60 11.31
N LYS A 64 -7.62 -1.67 12.08
CA LYS A 64 -6.76 -2.79 11.67
C LYS A 64 -7.34 -3.58 10.49
N THR A 65 -8.67 -3.73 10.45
CA THR A 65 -9.42 -4.35 9.36
C THR A 65 -10.10 -3.31 8.46
N ASP A 66 -10.33 -3.68 7.20
CA ASP A 66 -11.11 -2.89 6.24
C ASP A 66 -12.59 -3.34 6.21
N ALA A 67 -13.43 -2.63 5.46
CA ALA A 67 -14.85 -2.94 5.36
C ALA A 67 -15.14 -4.36 4.83
N TRP A 68 -14.28 -4.87 3.95
CA TRP A 68 -14.38 -6.24 3.44
C TRP A 68 -14.15 -7.28 4.54
N LEU A 69 -13.10 -7.16 5.36
CA LEU A 69 -12.85 -8.12 6.43
C LEU A 69 -13.96 -8.15 7.48
N ASP A 70 -14.58 -7.00 7.76
CA ASP A 70 -15.68 -6.90 8.71
C ASP A 70 -16.98 -7.47 8.16
N THR A 71 -17.37 -7.06 6.95
CA THR A 71 -18.73 -7.26 6.44
C THR A 71 -18.82 -8.21 5.25
N HIS A 72 -17.69 -8.57 4.65
CA HIS A 72 -17.58 -9.35 3.40
C HIS A 72 -18.36 -8.72 2.25
N LYS A 73 -18.46 -7.39 2.24
CA LYS A 73 -19.16 -6.59 1.24
C LYS A 73 -18.25 -5.50 0.67
N PHE A 74 -18.50 -5.17 -0.59
CA PHE A 74 -17.99 -3.96 -1.22
C PHE A 74 -19.06 -2.88 -1.15
N TYR A 75 -18.62 -1.62 -1.16
CA TYR A 75 -19.50 -0.46 -1.13
C TYR A 75 -19.24 0.40 -2.36
N THR A 76 -20.31 0.91 -2.93
CA THR A 76 -20.25 2.01 -3.90
C THR A 76 -19.83 3.29 -3.19
N TRP A 77 -19.49 4.33 -3.96
CA TRP A 77 -19.27 5.65 -3.36
C TRP A 77 -20.58 6.19 -2.73
N GLN A 78 -21.75 5.86 -3.25
CA GLN A 78 -23.02 6.34 -2.68
C GLN A 78 -23.29 5.69 -1.32
N ASP A 79 -22.94 4.41 -1.18
CA ASP A 79 -23.24 3.61 0.02
C ASP A 79 -22.14 3.66 1.08
N HIS A 80 -20.99 4.30 0.81
CA HIS A 80 -19.81 4.24 1.69
C HIS A 80 -20.12 4.74 3.12
N ARG A 81 -20.96 5.77 3.24
CA ARG A 81 -21.31 6.37 4.53
C ARG A 81 -21.99 5.38 5.45
N THR A 82 -22.76 4.43 4.90
CA THR A 82 -23.45 3.39 5.68
C THR A 82 -22.47 2.62 6.58
N TYR A 83 -21.30 2.25 6.05
CA TYR A 83 -20.29 1.54 6.82
C TYR A 83 -19.61 2.45 7.84
N VAL A 84 -19.24 3.67 7.44
CA VAL A 84 -18.60 4.66 8.34
C VAL A 84 -19.51 4.97 9.54
N ASP A 85 -20.78 5.25 9.26
CA ASP A 85 -21.79 5.57 10.27
C ASP A 85 -22.05 4.38 11.20
N GLN A 86 -22.06 3.16 10.66
CA GLN A 86 -22.19 1.94 11.46
C GLN A 86 -21.03 1.82 12.46
N ILE A 87 -19.77 1.94 11.99
CA ILE A 87 -18.59 1.82 12.85
C ILE A 87 -18.56 2.93 13.92
N ASN A 88 -18.95 4.16 13.56
CA ASN A 88 -19.06 5.27 14.51
C ASN A 88 -20.15 5.04 15.56
N LYS A 89 -21.29 4.50 15.16
CA LYS A 89 -22.39 4.16 16.08
C LYS A 89 -21.98 3.05 17.06
N GLU A 90 -21.20 2.08 16.59
CA GLU A 90 -20.65 1.00 17.42
C GLU A 90 -19.52 1.48 18.34
N LYS A 91 -19.01 2.69 18.13
CA LYS A 91 -17.85 3.26 18.86
C LYS A 91 -16.67 2.30 18.86
N HIS A 92 -16.29 1.81 17.69
CA HIS A 92 -15.18 0.85 17.56
C HIS A 92 -13.92 1.37 18.27
N ALA A 93 -13.36 0.56 19.17
CA ALA A 93 -12.25 0.92 20.06
C ALA A 93 -12.47 2.19 20.92
N GLY A 94 -13.72 2.52 21.23
CA GLY A 94 -14.09 3.74 21.96
C GLY A 94 -14.05 5.02 21.13
N ILE A 95 -13.85 4.90 19.81
CA ILE A 95 -13.73 6.00 18.85
C ILE A 95 -15.02 6.09 18.03
N ASP A 96 -15.61 7.30 17.94
CA ASP A 96 -16.87 7.58 17.23
C ASP A 96 -16.72 8.62 16.10
N ASN A 97 -15.49 8.94 15.72
CA ASN A 97 -15.12 9.90 14.67
C ASN A 97 -14.29 9.25 13.54
N TRP A 98 -14.51 7.98 13.25
CA TRP A 98 -13.93 7.30 12.10
C TRP A 98 -14.38 7.95 10.80
N ARG A 99 -13.43 8.10 9.88
CA ARG A 99 -13.66 8.63 8.54
C ARG A 99 -12.84 7.88 7.49
N ILE A 100 -13.17 8.11 6.23
CA ILE A 100 -12.34 7.70 5.10
C ILE A 100 -11.06 8.56 5.09
N PRO A 101 -9.89 7.99 4.76
CA PRO A 101 -8.65 8.74 4.67
C PRO A 101 -8.64 9.70 3.47
N ASN A 102 -7.81 10.73 3.52
CA ASN A 102 -7.45 11.47 2.32
C ASN A 102 -6.32 10.77 1.55
N LYS A 103 -5.99 11.24 0.35
CA LYS A 103 -4.92 10.68 -0.49
C LYS A 103 -3.57 10.67 0.21
N GLN A 104 -3.23 11.74 0.93
CA GLN A 104 -1.94 11.84 1.61
C GLN A 104 -1.83 10.80 2.73
N GLU A 105 -2.88 10.64 3.52
CA GLU A 105 -2.99 9.63 4.59
C GLU A 105 -2.98 8.21 4.01
N ALA A 106 -3.76 7.92 2.97
CA ALA A 106 -3.74 6.60 2.32
C ALA A 106 -2.35 6.24 1.77
N SER A 107 -1.58 7.25 1.33
CA SER A 107 -0.22 7.04 0.84
C SER A 107 0.80 6.68 1.91
N THR A 108 0.51 6.91 3.20
CA THR A 108 1.42 6.53 4.29
C THR A 108 1.32 5.04 4.64
N LEU A 109 0.21 4.38 4.26
CA LEU A 109 0.04 2.94 4.41
C LEU A 109 0.89 2.12 3.43
N VAL A 110 1.24 2.71 2.29
CA VAL A 110 2.00 2.02 1.24
C VAL A 110 3.47 1.98 1.62
N ASP A 111 4.01 0.78 1.85
CA ASP A 111 5.43 0.61 2.13
C ASP A 111 6.28 0.86 0.88
N LYS A 112 6.98 1.99 0.87
CA LYS A 112 7.87 2.38 -0.23
C LYS A 112 9.26 1.75 -0.12
N THR A 113 9.56 1.07 0.97
CA THR A 113 10.86 0.42 1.19
C THR A 113 10.93 -0.97 0.57
N GLY A 114 9.77 -1.60 0.29
CA GLY A 114 9.66 -2.95 -0.25
C GLY A 114 10.01 -4.03 0.78
N THR A 115 10.01 -3.69 2.06
CA THR A 115 10.34 -4.61 3.15
C THR A 115 9.10 -5.22 3.79
N LYS A 116 7.96 -4.55 3.67
CA LYS A 116 6.70 -4.96 4.27
C LYS A 116 5.74 -5.45 3.20
N SER A 117 5.03 -6.52 3.50
CA SER A 117 3.98 -6.99 2.60
C SER A 117 2.90 -7.76 3.33
N CYS A 118 1.65 -7.55 2.92
CA CYS A 118 0.47 -8.22 3.43
C CYS A 118 -0.26 -8.94 2.28
N GLU A 119 -0.93 -10.04 2.59
CA GLU A 119 -1.73 -10.81 1.63
C GLU A 119 -3.10 -10.15 1.44
N ASP A 120 -3.52 -9.90 0.19
CA ASP A 120 -4.86 -9.40 -0.11
C ASP A 120 -5.92 -10.52 -0.11
N LYS A 121 -7.20 -10.15 -0.26
CA LYS A 121 -8.32 -11.12 -0.35
C LYS A 121 -8.18 -12.19 -1.45
N ASN A 122 -7.29 -12.00 -2.42
CA ASN A 122 -7.04 -12.88 -3.54
C ASN A 122 -5.74 -13.70 -3.38
N GLY A 123 -5.06 -13.60 -2.24
CA GLY A 123 -3.77 -14.27 -2.01
C GLY A 123 -2.57 -13.55 -2.63
N THR A 124 -2.75 -12.30 -3.10
CA THR A 124 -1.67 -11.52 -3.72
C THR A 124 -1.00 -10.63 -2.67
N MET A 125 0.33 -10.73 -2.57
CA MET A 125 1.14 -9.90 -1.70
C MET A 125 1.20 -8.45 -2.24
N PHE A 126 1.00 -7.47 -1.37
CA PHE A 126 1.08 -6.04 -1.71
C PHE A 126 1.78 -5.24 -0.59
N PRO A 127 2.31 -4.03 -0.87
CA PRO A 127 3.19 -3.30 0.04
C PRO A 127 2.41 -2.60 1.17
N LEU A 128 1.92 -3.41 2.12
CA LEU A 128 1.25 -2.97 3.34
C LEU A 128 1.92 -3.61 4.54
N ASP A 129 1.95 -2.89 5.67
CA ASP A 129 2.47 -3.41 6.92
C ASP A 129 1.69 -4.66 7.40
N PRO A 130 2.34 -5.80 7.69
CA PRO A 130 1.68 -7.00 8.22
C PRO A 130 0.99 -6.81 9.58
N ILE A 131 1.15 -5.65 10.23
CA ILE A 131 0.37 -5.27 11.41
C ILE A 131 -1.12 -5.14 11.10
N PHE A 132 -1.49 -4.91 9.83
CA PHE A 132 -2.87 -4.94 9.37
C PHE A 132 -3.27 -6.38 9.03
N ASP A 133 -4.56 -6.69 9.21
CA ASP A 133 -5.05 -8.04 9.00
C ASP A 133 -4.95 -8.46 7.52
N ALA A 134 -4.44 -9.67 7.32
CA ALA A 134 -4.37 -10.31 6.01
C ALA A 134 -5.76 -10.60 5.44
N GLY A 135 -5.85 -10.69 4.11
CA GLY A 135 -7.12 -10.87 3.40
C GLY A 135 -7.90 -9.57 3.19
N CYS A 136 -7.30 -8.42 3.51
CA CYS A 136 -7.88 -7.11 3.23
C CYS A 136 -7.87 -6.80 1.72
N VAL A 137 -8.65 -5.79 1.33
CA VAL A 137 -8.70 -5.32 -0.06
C VAL A 137 -7.67 -4.22 -0.26
N THR A 138 -7.04 -4.21 -1.44
CA THR A 138 -5.98 -3.24 -1.75
C THR A 138 -6.51 -1.87 -2.17
N ASN A 139 -7.79 -1.78 -2.51
CA ASN A 139 -8.42 -0.54 -2.91
C ASN A 139 -9.20 0.07 -1.74
N THR A 140 -9.05 1.37 -1.54
CA THR A 140 -9.81 2.15 -0.56
C THR A 140 -10.43 3.38 -1.20
N TRP A 141 -11.59 3.77 -0.69
CA TRP A 141 -12.11 5.12 -0.92
C TRP A 141 -11.18 6.15 -0.27
N ILE A 142 -11.20 7.37 -0.84
CA ILE A 142 -10.51 8.53 -0.31
C ILE A 142 -11.44 9.74 -0.30
N SER A 143 -11.17 10.72 0.56
CA SER A 143 -11.99 11.93 0.72
C SER A 143 -12.13 12.80 -0.54
N GLU A 144 -11.20 12.65 -1.49
CA GLU A 144 -11.16 13.36 -2.77
C GLU A 144 -12.18 12.79 -3.78
N CYS A 145 -12.77 11.64 -3.50
CA CYS A 145 -13.86 11.09 -4.29
C CYS A 145 -15.13 11.93 -4.10
N SER A 146 -15.94 12.04 -5.14
CA SER A 146 -17.19 12.81 -5.16
C SER A 146 -18.21 12.18 -6.11
N ASP A 147 -19.45 12.64 -6.08
CA ASP A 147 -20.53 12.11 -6.94
C ASP A 147 -20.28 12.39 -8.43
N ASP A 148 -19.52 13.44 -8.75
CA ASP A 148 -19.14 13.82 -10.11
C ASP A 148 -17.84 13.15 -10.58
N GLN A 149 -16.92 12.90 -9.65
CA GLN A 149 -15.62 12.31 -9.93
C GLN A 149 -15.34 11.19 -8.94
N ILE A 150 -15.54 9.96 -9.40
CA ILE A 150 -15.27 8.76 -8.62
C ILE A 150 -13.77 8.45 -8.66
N ILE A 151 -13.13 8.48 -7.49
CA ILE A 151 -11.70 8.27 -7.33
C ILE A 151 -11.47 7.16 -6.31
N ARG A 152 -10.62 6.20 -6.66
CA ARG A 152 -10.23 5.11 -5.76
C ARG A 152 -8.72 5.07 -5.63
N TYR A 153 -8.24 4.87 -4.40
CA TYR A 153 -6.80 4.72 -4.14
C TYR A 153 -6.43 3.25 -4.14
N ASP A 154 -5.41 2.89 -4.93
CA ASP A 154 -4.87 1.54 -5.00
C ASP A 154 -3.59 1.45 -4.16
N LEU A 155 -3.65 0.70 -3.05
CA LEU A 155 -2.53 0.46 -2.14
C LEU A 155 -1.45 -0.44 -2.74
N LYS A 156 -1.70 -1.15 -3.85
CA LYS A 156 -0.67 -1.93 -4.56
C LYS A 156 0.36 -1.03 -5.23
N ILE A 157 -0.11 0.05 -5.84
CA ILE A 157 0.71 0.96 -6.64
C ILE A 157 0.87 2.36 -6.02
N GLY A 158 0.08 2.68 -5.00
CA GLY A 158 0.09 3.96 -4.30
C GLY A 158 -0.48 5.12 -5.12
N LEU A 159 -1.49 4.85 -5.96
CA LEU A 159 -2.06 5.84 -6.88
C LEU A 159 -3.59 5.92 -6.76
N ASP A 160 -4.10 7.14 -6.80
CA ASP A 160 -5.52 7.46 -7.01
C ASP A 160 -5.87 7.39 -8.50
N THR A 161 -6.87 6.58 -8.83
CA THR A 161 -7.34 6.40 -10.20
C THR A 161 -8.77 6.94 -10.32
N PRO A 162 -9.03 7.88 -11.25
CA PRO A 162 -10.39 8.29 -11.57
C PRO A 162 -11.09 7.24 -12.44
N TYR A 163 -12.40 7.07 -12.25
CA TYR A 163 -13.21 6.10 -12.99
C TYR A 163 -14.36 6.79 -13.74
N PRO A 164 -14.65 6.37 -14.99
CA PRO A 164 -15.81 6.85 -15.73
C PRO A 164 -17.08 6.16 -15.19
N GLY A 165 -17.76 6.82 -14.26
CA GLY A 165 -19.09 6.41 -13.77
C GLY A 165 -19.13 5.98 -12.31
N ASN A 166 -20.36 5.76 -11.84
CA ASN A 166 -20.70 5.64 -10.43
C ASN A 166 -20.79 4.18 -9.93
N ASP A 167 -20.79 3.21 -10.84
CA ASP A 167 -20.86 1.78 -10.51
C ASP A 167 -19.47 1.19 -10.19
N VAL A 168 -18.74 1.88 -9.32
CA VAL A 168 -17.41 1.45 -8.86
C VAL A 168 -17.53 0.95 -7.44
N TRP A 169 -17.10 -0.28 -7.23
CA TRP A 169 -17.15 -0.96 -5.95
C TRP A 169 -15.76 -0.98 -5.33
N SER A 170 -15.68 -0.67 -4.03
CA SER A 170 -14.44 -0.71 -3.27
C SER A 170 -14.68 -1.13 -1.83
N SER A 171 -13.62 -1.62 -1.19
CA SER A 171 -13.55 -1.61 0.27
C SER A 171 -13.14 -0.21 0.71
N MET A 172 -13.12 0.02 2.02
CA MET A 172 -12.57 1.24 2.59
C MET A 172 -11.85 0.93 3.89
N ARG A 173 -10.72 1.61 4.07
CA ARG A 173 -10.05 1.73 5.36
C ARG A 173 -10.59 2.94 6.09
N LEU A 174 -10.56 2.87 7.41
CA LEU A 174 -10.98 3.96 8.27
C LEU A 174 -9.78 4.49 9.06
N VAL A 175 -9.77 5.81 9.21
CA VAL A 175 -8.78 6.55 9.98
C VAL A 175 -9.51 7.47 10.95
N SER A 176 -8.89 7.71 12.10
CA SER A 176 -9.29 8.71 13.08
C SER A 176 -8.06 9.49 13.52
N LYS A 177 -8.28 10.72 13.97
CA LYS A 177 -7.27 11.57 14.56
C LYS A 177 -7.78 12.09 15.91
N PRO A 178 -7.02 11.91 17.00
CA PRO A 178 -7.39 12.46 18.31
C PRO A 178 -7.64 13.97 18.22
N GLY A 179 -8.83 14.42 18.64
CA GLY A 179 -9.22 15.83 18.63
C GLY A 179 -9.87 16.34 17.33
N GLU A 180 -9.97 15.51 16.29
CA GLU A 180 -10.73 15.85 15.08
C GLU A 180 -12.21 15.51 15.29
N ALA A 181 -13.12 16.47 15.13
CA ALA A 181 -14.54 16.15 15.11
C ALA A 181 -14.87 15.37 13.83
N SER A 182 -15.80 14.41 13.91
CA SER A 182 -16.20 13.58 12.77
C SER A 182 -16.62 14.47 11.58
N ALA A 183 -15.78 14.53 10.54
CA ALA A 183 -16.06 15.32 9.36
C ALA A 183 -17.06 14.57 8.47
N ALA A 184 -18.26 15.12 8.30
CA ALA A 184 -19.20 14.66 7.30
C ALA A 184 -18.56 14.82 5.90
N VAL A 185 -18.24 13.71 5.26
CA VAL A 185 -17.71 13.66 3.89
C VAL A 185 -18.74 14.29 2.96
N GLY A 186 -18.47 15.52 2.48
CA GLY A 186 -19.40 16.29 1.64
C GLY A 186 -19.32 17.82 1.79
N ALA A 187 -18.55 18.36 2.74
CA ALA A 187 -18.28 19.79 2.78
C ALA A 187 -17.20 20.14 1.74
N LYS A 188 -17.67 20.66 0.60
CA LYS A 188 -16.88 21.41 -0.39
C LYS A 188 -15.78 22.24 0.30
N PRO A 189 -14.48 22.10 -0.04
CA PRO A 189 -13.49 23.06 0.41
C PRO A 189 -13.90 24.45 -0.11
N ALA A 190 -13.93 25.42 0.79
CA ALA A 190 -14.30 26.81 0.49
C ALA A 190 -13.55 27.28 -0.77
N PRO A 191 -14.24 27.91 -1.74
CA PRO A 191 -13.59 28.44 -2.93
C PRO A 191 -12.53 29.47 -2.53
N VAL A 192 -11.28 29.21 -2.92
CA VAL A 192 -10.28 30.26 -3.00
C VAL A 192 -10.77 31.31 -3.99
N GLU A 193 -10.84 32.55 -3.52
CA GLU A 193 -11.36 33.71 -4.25
C GLU A 193 -10.61 33.91 -5.58
N PRO A 194 -11.31 34.16 -6.70
CA PRO A 194 -10.66 34.64 -7.91
C PRO A 194 -10.43 36.16 -7.78
N VAL A 195 -9.16 36.57 -7.84
CA VAL A 195 -8.83 37.97 -8.07
C VAL A 195 -9.26 38.36 -9.49
N ALA A 196 -10.10 39.38 -9.56
CA ALA A 196 -10.59 39.96 -10.79
C ALA A 196 -9.59 40.97 -11.38
N GLU A 197 -9.91 41.42 -12.60
CA GLU A 197 -9.44 42.61 -13.33
C GLU A 197 -8.36 42.33 -14.41
N GLY A 198 -8.55 42.66 -15.69
CA GLY A 198 -9.65 43.37 -16.33
C GLY A 198 -9.48 43.47 -17.86
N ASP A 199 -10.62 43.77 -18.47
CA ASP A 199 -10.88 44.48 -19.73
C ASP A 199 -10.59 43.88 -21.14
N LYS A 200 -11.61 44.09 -21.97
CA LYS A 200 -11.84 43.72 -23.38
C LYS A 200 -11.19 44.77 -24.30
N PRO A 201 -11.12 44.60 -25.65
CA PRO A 201 -12.30 44.88 -26.49
C PRO A 201 -12.47 43.92 -27.70
N ALA A 202 -13.64 44.02 -28.31
CA ALA A 202 -14.21 43.15 -29.33
C ALA A 202 -13.66 43.36 -30.76
N ALA A 203 -13.78 42.33 -31.61
CA ALA A 203 -14.04 42.51 -33.05
C ALA A 203 -14.79 41.28 -33.64
N GLN A 204 -15.59 41.55 -34.67
CA GLN A 204 -16.71 40.79 -35.22
C GLN A 204 -16.37 39.81 -36.37
N GLY A 205 -17.33 38.92 -36.67
CA GLY A 205 -17.58 38.30 -38.00
C GLY A 205 -17.00 36.90 -38.17
N SER A 206 -17.57 35.94 -38.90
CA SER A 206 -18.81 35.81 -39.66
C SER A 206 -19.08 34.30 -39.89
N THR A 207 -20.31 33.99 -40.30
CA THR A 207 -20.94 32.71 -40.69
C THR A 207 -20.16 31.78 -41.63
N ALA A 208 -20.37 30.44 -41.52
CA ALA A 208 -20.80 29.56 -42.63
C ALA A 208 -21.08 28.10 -42.17
N LYS A 209 -22.18 27.53 -42.70
CA LYS A 209 -22.59 26.11 -42.67
C LYS A 209 -21.90 25.29 -43.76
N THR A 210 -21.84 23.96 -43.58
CA THR A 210 -22.16 22.82 -44.52
C THR A 210 -21.55 21.54 -43.93
N ASP A 211 -21.92 20.29 -44.20
CA ASP A 211 -23.13 19.54 -44.54
C ASP A 211 -22.74 18.03 -44.32
N ALA A 212 -23.65 17.09 -44.53
CA ALA A 212 -23.66 15.73 -43.97
C ALA A 212 -22.75 14.62 -44.61
N ALA A 213 -22.59 13.54 -43.81
CA ALA A 213 -22.29 12.07 -43.98
C ALA A 213 -22.19 11.42 -45.40
N PRO A 214 -21.72 10.14 -45.63
CA PRO A 214 -21.80 8.93 -44.75
C PRO A 214 -20.76 7.75 -44.87
N VAL A 215 -20.84 6.82 -43.88
CA VAL A 215 -20.61 5.33 -43.74
C VAL A 215 -19.48 4.47 -44.43
N ALA A 216 -18.69 3.76 -43.57
CA ALA A 216 -18.21 2.33 -43.49
C ALA A 216 -17.64 1.54 -44.72
N PRO A 217 -16.83 0.42 -44.60
CA PRO A 217 -16.61 -0.51 -43.44
C PRO A 217 -15.17 -1.06 -43.17
N LYS A 218 -15.13 -1.92 -42.13
CA LYS A 218 -14.10 -2.70 -41.38
C LYS A 218 -12.86 -3.31 -42.10
N SER A 219 -11.75 -3.44 -41.34
CA SER A 219 -10.83 -4.60 -41.40
C SER A 219 -10.08 -4.83 -40.06
N SER A 220 -9.72 -6.10 -39.85
CA SER A 220 -9.35 -6.81 -38.63
C SER A 220 -7.99 -6.44 -38.00
N GLY A 221 -7.89 -6.55 -36.66
CA GLY A 221 -6.64 -6.56 -35.90
C GLY A 221 -6.69 -7.59 -34.75
N SER A 222 -5.80 -8.57 -34.81
CA SER A 222 -5.68 -9.72 -33.90
C SER A 222 -5.35 -9.34 -32.45
N GLY A 223 -6.08 -9.89 -31.48
CA GLY A 223 -5.79 -9.78 -30.04
C GLY A 223 -4.85 -10.88 -29.52
N PRO A 224 -4.08 -10.64 -28.44
CA PRO A 224 -3.27 -11.68 -27.82
C PRO A 224 -4.10 -12.64 -26.94
N ARG A 225 -3.63 -13.89 -26.94
CA ARG A 225 -4.22 -15.14 -26.44
C ARG A 225 -4.19 -15.28 -24.91
N ALA A 226 -5.23 -15.86 -24.34
CA ALA A 226 -5.33 -16.23 -22.92
C ALA A 226 -4.32 -17.31 -22.53
N VAL A 227 -3.68 -17.16 -21.36
CA VAL A 227 -2.77 -18.14 -20.75
C VAL A 227 -3.49 -18.76 -19.56
N SER A 228 -3.72 -20.07 -19.61
CA SER A 228 -4.32 -20.83 -18.50
C SER A 228 -3.36 -20.92 -17.30
N PRO A 229 -3.85 -20.84 -16.05
CA PRO A 229 -3.02 -21.01 -14.87
C PRO A 229 -2.51 -22.45 -14.71
N ALA A 230 -1.27 -22.60 -14.25
CA ALA A 230 -0.66 -23.89 -13.98
C ALA A 230 -1.34 -24.62 -12.80
N PRO A 231 -1.40 -25.96 -12.80
CA PRO A 231 -2.01 -26.72 -11.71
C PRO A 231 -1.18 -26.60 -10.42
N VAL A 232 -1.83 -26.17 -9.34
CA VAL A 232 -1.27 -26.19 -7.97
C VAL A 232 -1.03 -27.63 -7.50
N SER A 233 0.17 -27.89 -6.97
CA SER A 233 0.59 -29.19 -6.46
C SER A 233 -0.30 -29.67 -5.30
N GLU A 234 -0.45 -31.00 -5.17
CA GLU A 234 -1.28 -31.60 -4.12
C GLU A 234 -0.78 -31.29 -2.71
N GLU A 235 0.52 -31.05 -2.55
CA GLU A 235 1.13 -30.65 -1.27
C GLU A 235 0.65 -29.27 -0.80
N LEU A 236 0.48 -28.31 -1.73
CA LEU A 236 -0.07 -26.99 -1.42
C LEU A 236 -1.57 -27.07 -1.09
N LYS A 237 -2.32 -27.95 -1.78
CA LYS A 237 -3.74 -28.21 -1.46
C LYS A 237 -3.89 -28.88 -0.09
N ALA A 238 -3.02 -29.82 0.25
CA ALA A 238 -3.02 -30.50 1.54
C ALA A 238 -2.69 -29.52 2.69
N THR A 239 -1.70 -28.65 2.47
CA THR A 239 -1.31 -27.60 3.44
C THR A 239 -2.46 -26.61 3.67
N PHE A 240 -3.12 -26.17 2.60
CA PHE A 240 -4.26 -25.26 2.70
C PHE A 240 -5.46 -25.90 3.43
N THR A 241 -5.73 -27.18 3.15
CA THR A 241 -6.80 -27.93 3.81
C THR A 241 -6.52 -28.15 5.29
N ALA A 242 -5.25 -28.43 5.66
CA ALA A 242 -4.85 -28.58 7.05
C ALA A 242 -5.01 -27.26 7.83
N ARG A 243 -4.63 -26.14 7.23
CA ARG A 243 -4.76 -24.81 7.83
C ARG A 243 -6.23 -24.39 7.98
N ALA A 244 -7.08 -24.67 6.99
CA ALA A 244 -8.51 -24.43 7.06
C ALA A 244 -9.21 -25.27 8.15
N LYS A 245 -8.81 -26.54 8.30
CA LYS A 245 -9.33 -27.41 9.38
C LYS A 245 -8.88 -26.97 10.77
N ALA A 246 -7.65 -26.47 10.90
CA ALA A 246 -7.15 -25.93 12.17
C ALA A 246 -7.95 -24.69 12.60
N TRP A 247 -8.19 -23.76 11.66
CA TRP A 247 -8.98 -22.56 11.91
C TRP A 247 -10.45 -22.86 12.29
N ALA A 248 -11.07 -23.83 11.60
CA ALA A 248 -12.43 -24.26 11.92
C ALA A 248 -12.57 -24.95 13.29
N LYS A 249 -11.47 -25.51 13.81
CA LYS A 249 -11.43 -26.16 15.12
C LYS A 249 -11.25 -25.15 16.26
N GLU A 250 -10.53 -24.05 16.03
CA GLU A 250 -10.41 -22.96 17.01
C GLU A 250 -11.70 -22.16 17.17
N LYS A 251 -12.50 -21.98 16.10
CA LYS A 251 -13.78 -21.26 16.18
C LYS A 251 -14.94 -22.05 16.80
N LYS A 252 -14.73 -23.31 17.19
CA LYS A 252 -15.74 -24.19 17.81
C LYS A 252 -15.52 -24.44 19.30
N LYS A 253 -14.61 -23.71 19.94
CA LYS A 253 -14.29 -23.82 21.36
C LYS A 253 -14.65 -22.52 22.07
#